data_AF-A0A4V0NGL3-F1
#
_entry.id   AF-A0A4V0NGL3-F1
#
_cell.length_a   1.000
_cell.length_b   1.000
_cell.length_c   1.000
_cell.angle_alpha   90.00
_cell.angle_beta   90.00
_cell.angle_gamma   90.00
#
_symmetry.space_group_name_H-M   'P 1'
#
loop_
_entity.id
_entity.type
_entity.pdbx_description
1 polymer ?
#
loop_
_entity_poly.entity_id
_entity_poly.type
_entity_poly.pdbx_seq_one_letter_code
_entity_poly.pdbx_strand_id
1 'polypeptide(L)' 'MQTIALKINPKYAGRSQAGVVWAGLCLDFGDRAFPDPRWSDFVVVVLTWWLNALMILLRGNSQRQEVMFMEG' A
#
# COMPACT_ATOMS: atom_id res chain seq x y z
N MET A 1 -14.78 -6.28 -15.50
CA MET A 1 -14.28 -6.28 -14.11
C MET A 1 -12.95 -5.56 -14.13
N GLN A 2 -12.83 -4.41 -13.46
CA GLN A 2 -11.56 -3.71 -13.35
C GLN A 2 -10.76 -4.35 -12.21
N THR A 3 -9.55 -4.82 -12.49
CA THR A 3 -8.67 -5.37 -11.47
C THR A 3 -7.93 -4.23 -10.79
N ILE A 4 -8.01 -4.17 -9.46
CA ILE A 4 -7.18 -3.28 -8.65
C ILE A 4 -6.04 -4.14 -8.10
N ALA A 5 -4.80 -3.73 -8.37
CA ALA A 5 -3.62 -4.47 -7.95
C ALA A 5 -2.86 -3.70 -6.87
N LEU A 6 -2.57 -4.36 -5.75
CA LEU A 6 -1.58 -3.86 -4.81
C LEU A 6 -0.19 -4.26 -5.31
N LYS A 7 0.66 -3.27 -5.62
CA LYS A 7 2.01 -3.50 -6.14
C LYS A 7 3.05 -3.09 -5.10
N ILE A 8 4.01 -3.99 -4.87
CA ILE A 8 5.24 -3.70 -4.14
C ILE A 8 6.36 -3.60 -5.18
N ASN A 9 7.16 -2.55 -5.10
CA ASN A 9 8.31 -2.33 -5.98
C ASN A 9 9.63 -2.47 -5.21
N PRO A 10 10.32 -3.62 -5.34
CA PRO A 10 11.59 -3.87 -4.66
C PRO A 10 12.72 -2.94 -5.11
N LYS A 11 12.59 -2.26 -6.26
CA LYS A 11 13.59 -1.29 -6.74
C LYS A 11 13.85 -0.17 -5.73
N TYR A 12 12.84 0.20 -4.95
CA TYR A 12 12.93 1.24 -3.92
C TYR A 12 13.02 0.64 -2.50
N ALA A 13 13.41 -0.63 -2.38
CA ALA A 13 13.50 -1.30 -1.10
C ALA A 13 14.83 -1.05 -0.39
N GLY A 14 14.77 -1.02 0.94
CA GLY A 14 15.93 -0.98 1.80
C GLY A 14 15.60 -1.39 3.22
N ARG A 15 16.64 -1.52 4.03
CA ARG A 15 16.54 -1.93 5.42
C ARG A 15 17.51 -1.12 6.28
N SER A 16 17.05 -0.61 7.42
CA SER A 16 17.91 0.09 8.38
C SER A 16 18.73 -0.91 9.20
N GLN A 17 19.77 -0.43 9.89
CA GLN A 17 20.53 -1.27 10.84
C GLN A 17 19.65 -1.82 11.98
N ALA A 18 18.64 -1.05 12.40
CA ALA A 18 17.64 -1.48 13.39
C ALA A 18 16.60 -2.46 12.81
N GLY A 19 16.68 -2.78 11.52
CA GLY A 19 15.86 -3.79 10.87
C GLY A 19 14.55 -3.29 10.27
N VAL A 20 14.30 -1.98 10.28
CA VAL A 20 13.12 -1.37 9.65
C VAL A 20 13.22 -1.53 8.13
N VAL A 21 12.16 -2.03 7.48
CA VAL A 21 12.12 -2.27 6.04
C VAL A 21 11.23 -1.22 5.37
N TRP A 22 11.73 -0.62 4.29
CA TRP A 22 10.93 0.20 3.38
C TRP A 22 10.96 -0.38 1.97
N ALA A 23 9.95 -0.05 1.16
CA ALA A 23 9.88 -0.40 -0.25
C ALA A 23 8.87 0.49 -0.97
N GLY A 24 8.91 0.50 -2.30
CA GLY A 24 7.88 1.14 -3.10
C GLY A 24 6.54 0.39 -2.96
N LEU A 25 5.43 1.11 -2.85
CA LEU A 25 4.10 0.53 -2.68
C LEU A 25 3.05 1.43 -3.33
N CYS A 26 2.15 0.84 -4.13
CA CYS A 26 0.98 1.55 -4.63
C CYS A 26 -0.21 0.62 -4.89
N LEU A 27 -1.41 1.20 -4.90
CA LEU A 27 -2.59 0.63 -5.52
C LEU A 27 -2.62 1.06 -6.99
N ASP A 28 -2.66 0.10 -7.88
CA ASP A 28 -2.76 0.28 -9.32
C ASP A 28 -4.18 -0.04 -9.80
N PHE A 29 -4.83 0.96 -10.38
CA PHE A 29 -6.18 0.89 -10.93
C PHE A 29 -6.19 0.70 -12.46
N GLY A 30 -5.01 0.51 -13.07
CA GLY A 30 -4.79 0.36 -14.51
C GLY A 30 -4.41 1.67 -15.18
N ASP A 31 -5.25 2.69 -15.07
CA ASP A 31 -5.04 4.03 -15.66
C ASP A 31 -4.41 5.03 -14.68
N ARG A 32 -4.49 4.75 -13.38
CA ARG A 32 -3.94 5.57 -12.30
C ARG A 32 -3.36 4.70 -11.20
N ALA A 33 -2.42 5.27 -10.45
CA ALA A 33 -1.86 4.66 -9.25
C ALA A 33 -1.88 5.63 -8.07
N PHE A 34 -2.03 5.08 -6.86
CA PHE A 34 -1.94 5.85 -5.63
C PHE A 34 -1.25 5.04 -4.52
N PRO A 35 -0.28 5.61 -3.79
CA PRO A 35 0.47 6.83 -4.10
C PRO A 35 1.24 6.74 -5.43
N ASP A 36 2.07 7.74 -5.74
CA ASP A 36 2.95 7.71 -6.91
C ASP A 36 3.77 6.38 -6.91
N PRO A 37 3.89 5.65 -8.03
CA PRO A 37 4.65 4.39 -8.09
C PRO A 37 6.13 4.47 -7.67
N ARG A 38 6.68 5.68 -7.51
CA ARG A 38 8.03 5.97 -7.01
C ARG A 38 8.06 6.27 -5.51
N TRP A 39 6.90 6.45 -4.87
CA TRP A 39 6.80 6.61 -3.43
C TRP A 39 7.20 5.32 -2.73
N SER A 40 7.99 5.44 -1.67
CA SER A 40 8.45 4.34 -0.84
C SER A 40 8.42 4.76 0.62
N ASP A 41 8.01 3.84 1.48
CA ASP A 41 7.93 4.07 2.93
C ASP A 41 8.03 2.73 3.67
N PHE A 42 7.81 2.72 4.98
CA PHE A 42 7.73 1.55 5.85
C PHE A 42 6.65 0.57 5.39
N VAL A 43 7.02 -0.24 4.40
CA VAL A 43 6.11 -1.06 3.60
C VAL A 43 5.27 -2.00 4.46
N VAL A 44 5.84 -2.55 5.54
CA VAL A 44 5.12 -3.44 6.46
C VAL A 44 4.00 -2.70 7.19
N VAL A 45 4.23 -1.46 7.62
CA VAL A 45 3.26 -0.65 8.36
C VAL A 45 2.09 -0.27 7.44
N VAL A 46 2.42 0.30 6.27
CA VAL A 46 1.42 0.78 5.31
C VAL A 46 0.60 -0.38 4.76
N LEU A 47 1.26 -1.50 4.43
CA LEU A 47 0.59 -2.71 3.95
C LEU A 47 -0.39 -3.27 4.98
N THR A 48 -0.03 -3.25 6.27
CA THR A 48 -0.91 -3.72 7.35
C THR A 48 -2.18 -2.87 7.41
N TRP A 49 -2.04 -1.54 7.34
CA TRP A 49 -3.21 -0.64 7.34
C TRP A 49 -4.12 -0.89 6.14
N TRP A 50 -3.55 -1.05 4.95
CA TRP A 50 -4.33 -1.23 3.72
C TRP A 50 -5.01 -2.59 3.66
N LEU A 51 -4.34 -3.66 4.09
CA LEU A 51 -4.94 -4.99 4.16
C LEU A 51 -6.10 -5.03 5.17
N ASN A 52 -5.98 -4.35 6.31
CA ASN A 52 -7.06 -4.26 7.28
C ASN A 52 -8.30 -3.57 6.69
N ALA A 53 -8.12 -2.43 6.01
CA ALA A 53 -9.20 -1.75 5.29
C ALA A 53 -9.81 -2.63 4.20
N LEU A 54 -9.00 -3.32 3.40
CA LEU A 54 -9.48 -4.22 2.35
C LEU A 54 -10.32 -5.37 2.92
N MET A 55 -9.89 -5.96 4.04
CA MET A 55 -10.65 -7.03 4.70
C MET A 55 -12.02 -6.55 5.21
N ILE A 56 -12.14 -5.30 5.65
CA ILE A 56 -13.43 -4.71 6.05
C ILE A 56 -14.37 -4.58 4.83
N LEU A 57 -13.84 -4.10 3.70
CA LEU A 57 -14.59 -4.00 2.44
C LEU A 57 -15.05 -5.38 1.94
N LEU A 58 -14.14 -6.36 1.90
CA LEU A 58 -14.43 -7.71 1.40
C LEU A 58 -15.46 -8.46 2.26
N ARG A 59 -15.53 -8.15 3.56
CA ARG A 59 -16.54 -8.71 4.47
C ARG A 59 -17.91 -8.05 4.34
N GLY A 60 -18.03 -6.97 3.55
CA GLY A 60 -19.27 -6.21 3.43
C GLY A 60 -19.61 -5.36 4.66
N ASN A 61 -18.67 -5.20 5.60
CA ASN A 61 -18.85 -4.41 6.82
C ASN A 61 -18.78 -2.90 6.55
N SER A 62 -18.28 -2.51 5.39
CA SER A 62 -18.34 -1.14 4.87
C SER A 62 -18.27 -1.13 3.34
N GLN A 63 -18.80 -0.08 2.73
CA GLN A 63 -18.69 0.19 1.29
C GLN A 63 -17.54 1.16 0.94
N ARG A 64 -16.92 1.78 1.96
CA ARG A 64 -15.80 2.73 1.80
C ARG A 64 -14.85 2.63 2.99
N GLN A 65 -13.56 2.74 2.72
CA GLN A 65 -12.51 2.86 3.75
C GLN A 65 -11.56 3.98 3.38
N GLU A 66 -11.08 4.69 4.40
CA GLU A 66 -9.95 5.60 4.29
C GLU A 66 -8.70 4.82 4.70
N VAL A 67 -7.63 4.98 3.92
CA VAL A 67 -6.38 4.28 4.17
C VAL A 67 -5.32 5.29 4.56
N MET A 68 -4.55 4.92 5.58
CA MET A 68 -3.41 5.70 6.03
C MET A 68 -2.26 5.52 5.06
N PHE A 69 -1.58 6.61 4.74
CA PHE A 69 -0.26 6.64 4.14
C PHE A 69 0.57 7.65 4.92
N MET A 70 1.89 7.47 4.93
CA MET A 70 2.77 8.44 5.55
C MET A 70 3.12 9.50 4.51
N GLU A 71 3.05 10.78 4.90
CA GLU A 71 3.77 11.82 4.17
C GLU A 71 5.20 11.81 4.69
N GLY A 72 6.14 11.52 3.77
CA GLY A 72 7.58 11.51 4.08
C GLY A 72 8.15 12.92 4.24
#